data_AF-A0A3G2E636-F1
#
_entry.id   AF-A0A3G2E636-F1
#
_cell.length_a   1.000
_cell.length_b   1.000
_cell.length_c   1.000
_cell.angle_alpha   90.00
_cell.angle_beta   90.00
_cell.angle_gamma   90.00
#
_symmetry.space_group_name_H-M   'P 1'
#
loop_
_entity.id
_entity.type
_entity.pdbx_description
1 polymer ?
#
loop_
_entity_poly.entity_id
_entity_poly.type
_entity_poly.pdbx_seq_one_letter_code
_entity_poly.pdbx_strand_id
1 'polypeptide(L)' 'MLSTLTNSPRRVARGDRVTFDTDEGYQAGTVNDLRRDVGNGELHAWVELDHQWPGMFRAVPLAAIVSSHAALLAAA' A
#
# COMPACT_ATOMS: atom_id res chain seq x y z
N MET A 1 -19.33 17.34 21.47
CA MET A 1 -18.77 15.97 21.43
C MET A 1 -18.09 15.80 20.07
N LEU A 2 -16.80 16.10 19.98
CA LEU A 2 -16.03 15.89 18.75
C LEU A 2 -15.47 14.47 18.82
N SER A 3 -16.07 13.54 18.08
CA SER A 3 -15.51 12.20 17.93
C SER A 3 -14.23 12.32 17.13
N THR A 4 -13.10 12.39 17.82
CA THR A 4 -11.81 12.03 17.26
C THR A 4 -11.92 10.56 16.87
N LEU A 5 -12.33 10.31 15.63
CA LEU A 5 -12.04 9.05 14.96
C LEU A 5 -10.52 9.02 14.93
N THR A 6 -9.95 8.37 15.94
CA THR A 6 -8.56 7.97 15.95
C THR A 6 -8.41 7.11 14.71
N ASN A 7 -8.00 7.74 13.62
CA ASN A 7 -7.55 7.06 12.43
C ASN A 7 -6.21 6.47 12.85
N SER A 8 -6.26 5.46 13.71
CA SER A 8 -5.12 4.60 14.00
C SER A 8 -4.59 4.26 12.63
N PRO A 9 -3.33 4.63 12.30
CA PRO A 9 -2.81 4.39 10.96
C PRO A 9 -3.00 2.91 10.70
N ARG A 10 -3.96 2.58 9.81
CA ARG A 10 -4.28 1.19 9.54
C ARG A 10 -2.98 0.56 9.11
N ARG A 11 -2.60 -0.51 9.80
CA ARG A 11 -1.43 -1.30 9.40
C ARG A 11 -1.74 -1.82 8.00
N VAL A 12 -0.99 -1.33 7.03
CA VAL A 12 -1.01 -1.84 5.66
C VAL A 12 -0.79 -3.35 5.72
N ALA A 13 -1.69 -4.08 5.08
CA ALA A 13 -1.69 -5.52 5.02
C ALA A 13 -1.77 -6.00 3.56
N ARG A 14 -1.44 -7.27 3.35
CA ARG A 14 -1.66 -7.94 2.06
C ARG A 14 -3.14 -7.84 1.67
N GLY A 15 -3.40 -7.46 0.43
CA GLY A 15 -4.73 -7.24 -0.13
C GLY A 15 -5.23 -5.80 0.01
N ASP A 16 -4.55 -4.94 0.78
CA ASP A 16 -4.96 -3.54 0.86
C ASP A 16 -4.73 -2.81 -0.47
N ARG A 17 -5.65 -1.91 -0.78
CA ARG A 17 -5.48 -0.89 -1.81
C ARG A 17 -4.69 0.26 -1.21
N VAL A 18 -3.62 0.66 -1.88
CA VAL A 18 -2.72 1.71 -1.41
C VAL A 18 -2.51 2.76 -2.47
N THR A 19 -2.29 3.99 -2.04
CA THR A 19 -1.80 5.08 -2.88
C THR A 19 -0.52 5.63 -2.29
N PHE A 20 0.38 6.04 -3.16
CA PHE A 20 1.69 6.60 -2.79
C PHE A 20 2.16 7.55 -3.89
N ASP A 21 3.04 8.47 -3.52
CA ASP A 21 3.61 9.44 -4.45
C ASP A 21 4.91 8.92 -5.04
N THR A 22 5.16 9.25 -6.30
CA THR A 22 6.44 9.00 -6.98
C THR A 22 6.85 10.26 -7.75
N ASP A 23 8.10 10.29 -8.20
CA ASP A 23 8.59 11.30 -9.14
C ASP A 23 7.80 11.35 -10.46
N GLU A 24 7.12 10.25 -10.80
CA GLU A 24 6.22 10.10 -11.95
C GLU A 24 4.76 10.51 -11.62
N GLY A 25 4.50 10.97 -10.40
CA GLY A 25 3.19 11.36 -9.87
C GLY A 25 2.50 10.27 -9.03
N TYR A 26 1.26 10.54 -8.64
CA TYR A 26 0.48 9.64 -7.78
C TYR A 26 0.23 8.28 -8.43
N GLN A 27 0.58 7.22 -7.69
CA GLN A 27 0.37 5.83 -8.07
C GLN A 27 -0.61 5.13 -7.13
N ALA A 28 -1.25 4.08 -7.65
CA ALA A 28 -2.16 3.23 -6.91
C ALA A 28 -1.93 1.75 -7.26
N GLY A 29 -2.25 0.88 -6.31
CA GLY A 29 -2.16 -0.56 -6.52
C GLY A 29 -2.61 -1.37 -5.32
N THR A 30 -2.40 -2.68 -5.42
CA THR A 30 -2.78 -3.65 -4.39
C THR A 30 -1.54 -4.26 -3.75
N VAL A 31 -1.50 -4.31 -2.42
CA VAL A 31 -0.39 -4.92 -1.69
C VAL A 31 -0.43 -6.44 -1.88
N ASN A 32 0.54 -6.98 -2.61
CA ASN A 32 0.66 -8.42 -2.81
C ASN A 32 1.45 -9.08 -1.69
N ASP A 33 2.43 -8.37 -1.09
CA ASP A 33 3.26 -8.91 -0.02
C ASP A 33 3.90 -7.80 0.83
N LEU A 34 4.43 -8.15 2.01
CA LEU A 34 5.19 -7.27 2.89
C LEU A 34 6.58 -7.86 3.12
N ARG A 35 7.63 -7.11 2.77
CA ARG A 35 9.01 -7.61 2.80
C ARG A 35 9.94 -6.61 3.44
N ARG A 36 10.88 -7.09 4.23
CA ARG A 36 11.97 -6.25 4.75
C ARG A 36 13.05 -6.17 3.69
N ASP A 37 13.55 -4.97 3.46
CA ASP A 37 14.77 -4.77 2.68
C ASP A 37 15.95 -5.50 3.36
N VAL A 38 16.83 -6.09 2.56
CA VAL A 38 17.95 -6.90 3.06
C VAL A 38 19.04 -6.02 3.68
N GLY A 39 19.22 -4.79 3.19
CA GLY A 39 20.27 -3.89 3.63
C GLY A 39 19.94 -3.19 4.94
N ASN A 40 18.80 -2.49 5.00
CA ASN A 40 18.44 -1.66 6.15
C ASN A 40 17.31 -2.24 7.03
N GLY A 41 16.68 -3.35 6.61
CA GLY A 41 15.59 -3.99 7.35
C GLY A 41 14.26 -3.25 7.30
N GLU A 42 14.16 -2.18 6.52
CA GLU A 42 12.96 -1.36 6.35
C GLU A 42 11.84 -2.17 5.68
N LEU A 43 10.63 -2.07 6.24
CA LEU A 43 9.50 -2.83 5.77
C LEU A 43 8.84 -2.12 4.58
N HIS A 44 8.77 -2.84 3.46
CA HIS A 44 8.22 -2.40 2.19
C HIS A 44 6.97 -3.19 1.84
N ALA A 45 6.00 -2.52 1.25
CA ALA A 45 4.89 -3.14 0.54
C ALA A 45 5.34 -3.48 -0.89
N TRP A 46 5.14 -4.71 -1.31
CA TRP A 46 5.21 -5.11 -2.71
C TRP A 46 3.85 -4.86 -3.34
N VAL A 47 3.74 -3.75 -4.06
CA VAL A 47 2.48 -3.28 -4.63
C VAL A 47 2.41 -3.63 -6.10
N GLU A 48 1.37 -4.35 -6.50
CA GLU A 48 1.03 -4.55 -7.90
C GLU A 48 0.27 -3.33 -8.41
N LEU A 49 0.76 -2.71 -9.49
CA LEU A 49 0.27 -1.41 -9.96
C LEU A 49 -0.95 -1.55 -10.89
N ASP A 50 -1.94 -0.67 -10.73
CA ASP A 50 -3.21 -0.75 -11.48
C ASP A 50 -3.11 -0.52 -12.97
N HIS A 51 -2.22 0.39 -13.35
CA HIS A 51 -2.08 0.85 -14.74
C HIS A 51 -0.86 0.23 -15.42
N GLN A 52 -0.40 -0.92 -14.92
CA GLN A 52 0.71 -1.67 -15.48
C GLN A 52 0.27 -3.09 -15.83
N TRP A 53 1.15 -3.81 -16.52
CA TRP A 53 0.94 -5.21 -16.84
C TRP A 53 0.82 -6.05 -15.56
N PRO A 54 -0.11 -7.03 -15.51
CA PRO A 54 -0.19 -7.95 -14.38
C PRO A 54 1.17 -8.58 -14.06
N GLY A 55 1.50 -8.67 -12.78
CA GLY A 55 2.81 -9.12 -12.32
C GLY A 55 3.91 -8.04 -12.29
N MET A 56 3.59 -6.78 -12.60
CA MET A 56 4.50 -5.65 -12.37
C MET A 56 4.35 -5.12 -10.95
N PHE A 57 5.42 -5.24 -10.17
CA PHE A 57 5.44 -4.83 -8.77
C PHE A 57 6.38 -3.67 -8.52
N ARG A 58 6.03 -2.83 -7.55
CA ARG A 58 6.90 -1.82 -6.98
C ARG A 58 7.10 -2.10 -5.49
N ALA A 59 8.35 -2.06 -5.04
CA ALA A 59 8.67 -2.02 -3.61
C ALA A 59 8.47 -0.59 -3.12
N VAL A 60 7.51 -0.40 -2.21
CA VAL A 60 7.15 0.92 -1.65
C VAL A 60 7.43 0.88 -0.15
N PRO A 61 8.29 1.76 0.39
CA PRO A 61 8.46 1.88 1.83
C PRO A 61 7.12 2.15 2.50
N LEU A 62 6.81 1.50 3.63
CA LEU A 62 5.54 1.75 4.33
C LEU A 62 5.37 3.23 4.71
N ALA A 63 6.46 3.93 4.99
CA ALA A 63 6.47 5.35 5.30
C ALA A 63 6.07 6.24 4.10
N ALA A 64 6.17 5.73 2.87
CA ALA A 64 5.79 6.44 1.65
C ALA A 64 4.32 6.21 1.25
N ILE A 65 3.60 5.32 1.94
CA ILE A 65 2.17 5.08 1.67
C ILE A 65 1.35 6.22 2.25
N VAL A 66 0.62 6.90 1.36
CA VAL A 66 -0.19 8.08 1.68
C VAL A 66 -1.56 7.66 2.22
N SER A 67 -2.14 6.60 1.65
CA SER A 67 -3.44 6.08 2.07
C SER A 67 -3.50 4.57 1.86
N SER A 68 -4.24 3.89 2.74
CA SER A 68 -4.56 2.47 2.61
C SER A 68 -6.01 2.18 2.99
N HIS A 69 -6.64 1.25 2.28
CA HIS A 69 -7.94 0.70 2.64
C HIS A 69 -7.99 -0.79 2.31
N ALA A 70 -8.72 -1.56 3.11
CA ALA A 70 -8.92 -2.98 2.83
C ALA A 70 -9.66 -3.13 1.51
N ALA A 71 -9.16 -3.96 0.58
CA ALA A 71 -9.95 -4.31 -0.59
C ALA A 71 -11.20 -5.08 -0.09
N LEU A 72 -12.37 -4.47 -0.26
CA LEU A 72 -13.62 -5.21 -0.12
C LEU A 72 -13.63 -6.22 -1.29
N LEU A 73 -13.42 -7.50 -1.00
CA LEU A 73 -13.67 -8.54 -1.98
C LEU A 73 -15.15 -8.46 -2.33
N ALA A 74 -15.46 -7.90 -3.51
CA ALA A 74 -16.78 -8.05 -4.10
C ALA A 74 -16.97 -9.55 -4.38
N ALA A 75 -17.63 -10.23 -3.46
CA ALA A 75 -18.13 -11.58 -3.70
C ALA A 75 -19.14 -11.49 -4.85
N ALA A 76 -18.80 -12.11 -5.97
CA ALA A 76 -19.70 -12.38 -7.09
C ALA A 76 -20.04 -13.87 -7.10
#